data_AF-A0A163KTC1-F1
#
_entry.id   AF-A0A163KTC1-F1
#
_cell.length_a   1.000
_cell.length_b   1.000
_cell.length_c   1.000
_cell.angle_alpha   90.00
_cell.angle_beta   90.00
_cell.angle_gamma   90.00
#
_symmetry.space_group_name_H-M   'P 1'
#
loop_
_entity.id
_entity.type
_entity.pdbx_description
1 polymer ?
#
loop_
_entity_poly.entity_id
_entity_poly.type
_entity_poly.pdbx_seq_one_letter_code
_entity_poly.pdbx_strand_id
1 'polypeptide(L)'
;MENSGAREPISVANSVDLLRKRRVMLEDVIVSRGKTKIDKVVRRRELPCIRRLRVLYREWVVRDVVSMSMERKKPVPFEALLPFGIITGFFMATASGLRAVKYYANDKHPHRFGLDNWDLQMMERDKRLTGSLRGQSVCSSRKESKVTD
;
A
#
# COMPACT_ATOMS: atom_id res chain seq x y z
N MET A 1 37.13 -31.34 1.36
CA MET A 1 37.25 -31.97 0.03
C MET A 1 35.96 -31.71 -0.74
N GLU A 2 36.12 -31.33 -2.00
CA GLU A 2 35.15 -30.76 -2.94
C GLU A 2 33.81 -31.49 -3.09
N ASN A 3 32.77 -30.74 -3.43
CA ASN A 3 32.15 -30.90 -4.76
C ASN A 3 31.35 -29.65 -5.19
N SER A 4 31.91 -28.95 -6.16
CA SER A 4 31.35 -27.85 -6.94
C SER A 4 30.55 -28.44 -8.12
N GLY A 5 29.22 -28.35 -8.06
CA GLY A 5 28.32 -28.82 -9.12
C GLY A 5 27.55 -27.68 -9.77
N ALA A 6 28.25 -26.73 -10.40
CA ALA A 6 27.61 -25.72 -11.25
C ALA A 6 27.14 -26.37 -12.55
N ARG A 7 25.82 -26.51 -12.73
CA ARG A 7 25.21 -26.86 -14.02
C ARG A 7 24.85 -25.59 -14.76
N GLU A 8 25.62 -25.29 -15.80
CA GLU A 8 25.26 -24.27 -16.80
C GLU A 8 24.03 -24.71 -17.61
N PRO A 9 23.01 -23.87 -17.80
CA PRO A 9 21.96 -24.14 -18.76
C PRO A 9 22.42 -23.76 -20.16
N ILE A 10 22.61 -24.79 -20.99
CA ILE A 10 22.81 -24.67 -22.44
C ILE A 10 21.59 -23.95 -23.03
N SER A 11 21.81 -22.70 -23.45
CA SER A 11 20.82 -21.83 -24.10
C SER A 11 20.52 -22.33 -25.51
N VAL A 12 19.55 -23.24 -25.64
CA VAL A 12 18.93 -23.55 -26.94
C VAL A 12 17.76 -22.60 -27.14
N ALA A 13 18.05 -21.38 -27.60
CA ALA A 13 17.01 -20.50 -28.11
C ALA A 13 16.43 -21.14 -29.38
N ASN A 14 15.23 -21.72 -29.28
CA ASN A 14 14.54 -22.32 -30.42
C ASN A 14 14.31 -21.26 -31.51
N SER A 15 14.48 -21.65 -32.77
CA SER A 15 14.32 -20.77 -33.95
C SER A 15 12.93 -20.08 -34.01
N VAL A 16 11.92 -20.68 -33.40
CA VAL A 16 10.56 -20.14 -33.23
C VAL A 16 10.55 -18.88 -32.35
N ASP A 17 11.33 -18.84 -31.28
CA ASP A 17 11.40 -17.68 -30.38
C ASP A 17 12.08 -16.50 -31.04
N LEU A 18 13.07 -16.74 -31.90
CA LEU A 18 13.74 -15.70 -32.67
C LEU A 18 12.81 -15.06 -33.72
N LEU A 19 11.94 -15.86 -34.35
CA LEU A 19 10.91 -15.38 -35.27
C LEU A 19 9.78 -14.61 -34.56
N ARG A 20 9.37 -15.05 -33.36
CA ARG A 20 8.40 -14.31 -32.54
C ARG A 20 9.00 -12.97 -32.09
N LYS A 21 10.25 -12.97 -31.63
CA LYS A 21 10.97 -11.76 -31.22
C LYS A 21 11.17 -10.78 -32.38
N ARG A 22 11.46 -11.26 -33.60
CA ARG A 22 11.51 -10.42 -34.80
C ARG A 22 10.15 -9.80 -35.16
N ARG A 23 9.05 -10.52 -35.00
CA ARG A 23 7.70 -9.98 -35.25
C ARG A 23 7.35 -8.85 -34.29
N VAL A 24 7.58 -9.05 -32.98
CA VAL A 24 7.31 -8.03 -31.96
C VAL A 24 8.15 -6.76 -32.21
N MET A 25 9.44 -6.93 -32.53
CA MET A 25 10.32 -5.79 -32.85
C MET A 25 9.86 -5.00 -34.08
N LEU A 26 9.38 -5.68 -35.12
CA LEU A 26 8.85 -5.00 -36.32
C LEU A 26 7.56 -4.25 -36.03
N GLU A 27 6.69 -4.81 -35.20
CA GLU A 27 5.42 -4.19 -34.80
C GLU A 27 5.66 -2.93 -33.94
N ASP A 28 6.61 -3.01 -32.99
CA ASP A 28 7.03 -1.88 -32.16
C ASP A 28 7.68 -0.76 -32.99
N VAL A 29 8.47 -1.10 -34.01
CA VAL A 29 9.08 -0.11 -34.91
C VAL A 29 8.02 0.62 -35.74
N ILE A 30 6.97 -0.07 -36.20
CA ILE A 30 5.87 0.56 -36.96
C ILE A 30 5.05 1.49 -36.05
N VAL A 31 4.70 1.04 -34.84
CA VAL A 31 3.96 1.85 -33.85
C VAL A 31 4.77 3.08 -33.43
N SER A 32 6.08 2.93 -33.23
CA SER A 32 6.97 4.03 -32.83
C SER A 32 7.19 5.06 -33.94
N ARG A 33 7.30 4.62 -35.22
CA ARG A 33 7.33 5.53 -36.38
C ARG A 33 6.02 6.31 -36.56
N GLY A 34 4.87 5.70 -36.25
CA GLY A 34 3.57 6.38 -36.30
C GLY A 34 3.45 7.51 -35.27
N LYS A 35 3.85 7.25 -34.02
CA LYS A 35 3.76 8.23 -32.93
C LYS A 35 4.69 9.44 -33.12
N THR A 36 5.91 9.21 -33.62
CA THR A 36 6.88 10.30 -33.84
C THR A 36 6.48 11.27 -34.96
N LYS A 37 5.67 10.86 -35.94
CA LYS A 37 5.14 11.77 -36.96
C LYS A 37 4.01 12.66 -36.43
N ILE A 38 3.11 12.11 -35.62
CA ILE A 38 1.99 12.85 -35.03
C ILE A 38 2.51 13.90 -34.04
N ASP A 39 3.50 13.55 -33.21
CA ASP A 39 4.09 14.49 -32.24
C ASP A 39 4.85 15.65 -32.88
N LYS A 40 5.50 15.43 -34.05
CA LYS A 40 6.19 16.50 -34.77
C LYS A 40 5.24 17.47 -35.47
N VAL A 41 4.08 16.99 -35.95
CA VAL A 41 3.05 17.84 -36.56
C VAL A 41 2.28 18.62 -35.50
N VAL A 42 2.01 18.01 -34.34
CA VAL A 42 1.36 18.67 -33.20
C VAL A 42 2.24 19.77 -32.59
N ARG A 43 3.57 19.59 -32.52
CA ARG A 43 4.48 20.63 -32.00
C ARG A 43 4.69 21.85 -32.91
N ARG A 44 4.32 21.79 -34.20
CA ARG A 44 4.41 22.95 -35.12
C ARG A 44 3.15 23.82 -35.16
N ARG A 45 2.11 23.50 -34.38
CA ARG A 45 0.85 24.26 -34.30
C ARG A 45 0.62 24.94 -32.94
N GLU A 46 1.67 25.16 -32.17
CA GLU A 46 1.58 26.03 -30.98
C GLU A 46 1.55 27.48 -31.48
N LEU A 47 0.33 27.99 -31.72
CA LEU A 47 0.06 29.38 -32.06
C LEU A 47 0.71 30.31 -31.03
N PRO A 48 1.24 31.48 -31.42
CA PRO A 48 1.94 32.40 -30.51
C PRO A 48 1.10 32.81 -29.29
N CYS A 49 -0.23 32.76 -29.38
CA CYS A 49 -1.16 32.99 -28.28
C CYS A 49 -1.08 31.93 -27.16
N ILE A 50 -0.78 30.66 -27.47
CA ILE A 50 -0.74 29.57 -26.48
C ILE A 50 0.53 29.66 -25.60
N ARG A 51 1.67 30.08 -26.19
CA ARG A 51 2.89 30.35 -25.41
C ARG A 51 2.69 31.49 -24.40
N ARG A 52 2.00 32.55 -24.81
CA ARG A 52 1.71 33.71 -23.95
C ARG A 52 0.77 33.33 -22.80
N LEU A 53 -0.24 32.49 -23.08
CA LEU A 53 -1.17 31.97 -22.07
C LEU A 53 -0.44 31.15 -20.99
N ARG A 54 0.52 30.31 -21.37
CA ARG A 54 1.24 29.44 -20.44
C ARG A 54 2.23 30.21 -19.55
N VAL A 55 2.83 31.29 -20.05
CA VAL A 55 3.70 32.18 -19.26
C VAL A 55 2.87 32.96 -18.25
N LEU A 56 1.74 33.53 -18.68
CA LEU A 56 0.83 34.24 -17.78
C LEU A 56 0.28 33.32 -16.68
N TYR A 57 -0.09 32.09 -17.03
CA TYR A 57 -0.55 31.11 -16.04
C TYR A 57 0.56 30.73 -15.05
N ARG A 58 1.81 30.56 -15.51
CA ARG A 58 2.94 30.27 -14.62
C ARG A 58 3.27 31.43 -13.69
N GLU A 59 3.26 32.67 -14.18
CA GLU A 59 3.47 33.84 -13.31
C GLU A 59 2.33 34.04 -12.32
N TRP A 60 1.08 33.82 -12.73
CA TRP A 60 -0.07 33.87 -11.83
C TRP A 60 0.02 32.83 -10.71
N VAL A 61 0.34 31.57 -11.02
CA VAL A 61 0.49 30.51 -10.00
C VAL A 61 1.64 30.81 -9.04
N VAL A 62 2.77 31.32 -9.54
CA VAL A 62 3.91 31.67 -8.68
C VAL A 62 3.58 32.89 -7.80
N ARG A 63 2.87 33.90 -8.33
CA ARG A 63 2.42 35.05 -7.53
C ARG A 63 1.38 34.64 -6.49
N ASP A 64 0.43 33.76 -6.80
CA ASP A 64 -0.57 33.30 -5.83
C ASP A 64 0.06 32.49 -4.69
N VAL A 65 0.98 31.57 -5.01
CA VAL A 65 1.70 30.76 -4.01
C VAL A 65 2.54 31.65 -3.09
N VAL A 66 3.20 32.68 -3.62
CA VAL A 66 3.99 33.62 -2.82
C VAL A 66 3.09 34.60 -2.05
N SER A 67 1.95 35.01 -2.61
CA SER A 67 1.01 35.95 -1.97
C SER A 67 0.18 35.31 -0.86
N MET A 68 -0.07 33.99 -0.89
CA MET A 68 -0.70 33.26 0.22
C MET A 68 0.21 33.10 1.45
N SER A 69 1.52 33.37 1.33
CA SER A 69 2.48 33.09 2.40
C SER A 69 2.76 34.27 3.34
N MET A 70 2.16 35.44 3.12
CA MET A 70 2.48 36.67 3.86
C MET A 70 1.30 37.33 4.61
N GLU A 71 0.17 36.64 4.77
CA GLU A 71 -0.85 37.08 5.71
C GLU A 71 -0.48 36.65 7.13
N ARG A 72 -0.09 37.65 7.94
CA ARG A 72 0.21 37.52 9.37
C ARG A 72 -0.86 36.66 10.06
N LYS A 73 -0.51 35.42 10.40
CA LYS A 73 -1.31 34.53 11.25
C LYS A 73 -1.55 35.22 12.59
N LYS A 74 -2.72 35.84 12.74
CA LYS A 74 -3.27 36.13 14.06
C LYS A 74 -3.51 34.76 14.73
N PRO A 75 -3.09 34.56 15.99
CA PRO A 75 -3.31 33.29 16.68
C PRO A 75 -4.81 32.96 16.67
N VAL A 76 -5.13 31.69 16.41
CA VAL A 76 -6.51 31.21 16.35
C VAL A 76 -7.18 31.44 17.72
N PRO A 77 -8.40 31.99 17.78
CA PRO A 77 -9.08 32.21 19.05
C PRO A 77 -9.30 30.87 19.75
N PHE A 78 -8.84 30.76 21.00
CA PHE A 78 -8.92 29.53 21.81
C PHE A 78 -10.37 29.08 22.06
N GLU A 79 -11.32 30.01 22.04
CA GLU A 79 -12.75 29.74 22.18
C GLU A 79 -13.26 28.77 21.12
N ALA A 80 -12.72 28.84 19.90
CA ALA A 80 -13.05 27.92 18.83
C ALA A 80 -12.40 26.53 19.01
N LEU A 81 -11.32 26.42 19.78
CA LEU A 81 -10.59 25.16 20.00
C LEU A 81 -11.14 24.33 21.16
N LEU A 82 -11.80 24.96 22.13
CA LEU A 82 -12.45 24.27 23.26
C LEU A 82 -13.44 23.18 22.83
N PRO A 83 -14.42 23.42 21.93
CA PRO A 83 -15.35 22.37 21.52
C PRO A 83 -14.64 21.21 20.82
N PHE A 84 -13.67 21.50 19.94
CA PHE A 84 -12.91 20.44 19.27
C PHE A 84 -12.01 19.67 20.23
N GLY A 85 -11.45 20.33 21.24
CA GLY A 85 -10.65 19.69 22.29
C GLY A 85 -11.48 18.71 23.12
N ILE A 86 -12.69 19.12 23.52
CA ILE A 86 -13.62 18.26 24.28
C ILE A 86 -14.06 17.06 23.43
N ILE A 87 -14.47 17.28 22.19
CA ILE A 87 -14.86 16.22 21.26
C ILE A 87 -13.70 15.22 21.09
N THR A 88 -12.51 15.72 20.77
CA THR A 88 -11.32 14.89 20.58
C THR A 88 -10.96 14.14 21.86
N GLY A 89 -11.10 14.79 23.02
CA GLY A 89 -10.87 14.18 24.33
C GLY A 89 -11.80 13.00 24.60
N PHE A 90 -13.11 13.17 24.40
CA PHE A 90 -14.06 12.07 24.56
C PHE A 90 -13.82 10.94 23.55
N PHE A 91 -13.57 11.25 22.28
CA PHE A 91 -13.25 10.23 21.29
C PHE A 91 -11.97 9.46 21.62
N MET A 92 -10.92 10.13 22.09
CA MET A 92 -9.68 9.49 22.54
C MET A 92 -9.90 8.61 23.76
N ALA A 93 -10.68 9.09 24.74
CA ALA A 93 -11.01 8.33 25.94
C ALA A 93 -11.79 7.06 25.60
N THR A 94 -12.83 7.17 24.77
CA THR A 94 -13.62 6.01 24.31
C THR A 94 -12.78 5.03 23.49
N ALA A 95 -11.97 5.52 22.53
CA ALA A 95 -11.12 4.66 21.70
C ALA A 95 -10.10 3.88 22.55
N SER A 96 -9.46 4.55 23.51
CA SER A 96 -8.51 3.93 24.44
C SER A 96 -9.19 2.94 25.36
N GLY A 97 -10.36 3.28 25.92
CA GLY A 97 -11.15 2.41 26.77
C GLY A 97 -11.59 1.12 26.06
N LEU A 98 -12.16 1.24 24.86
CA LEU A 98 -12.57 0.08 24.07
C LEU A 98 -11.37 -0.81 23.67
N ARG A 99 -10.23 -0.21 23.36
CA ARG A 99 -9.00 -0.95 23.05
C ARG A 99 -8.50 -1.73 24.26
N ALA A 100 -8.49 -1.11 25.44
CA ALA A 100 -8.06 -1.75 26.68
C ALA A 100 -8.96 -2.93 27.04
N VAL A 101 -10.28 -2.73 27.05
CA VAL A 101 -11.25 -3.80 27.36
C VAL A 101 -11.08 -4.99 26.42
N LYS A 102 -11.00 -4.73 25.10
CA LYS A 102 -10.76 -5.80 24.12
C LYS A 102 -9.41 -6.49 24.30
N TYR A 103 -8.38 -5.77 24.71
CA TYR A 103 -7.05 -6.36 24.95
C TYR A 103 -7.07 -7.30 26.15
N TYR A 104 -7.69 -6.89 27.26
CA TYR A 104 -7.81 -7.74 28.44
C TYR A 104 -8.71 -8.95 28.20
N ALA A 105 -9.83 -8.78 27.49
CA ALA A 105 -10.71 -9.89 27.13
C ALA A 105 -10.04 -10.93 26.20
N ASN A 106 -8.95 -10.55 25.52
CA ASN A 106 -8.21 -11.41 24.59
C ASN A 106 -6.92 -11.94 25.21
N ASP A 107 -6.89 -12.17 26.53
CA ASP A 107 -5.71 -12.66 27.26
C ASP A 107 -4.45 -11.82 27.01
N LYS A 108 -4.63 -10.49 26.92
CA LYS A 108 -3.54 -9.53 26.62
C LYS A 108 -2.92 -9.74 25.24
N HIS A 109 -3.67 -10.33 24.31
CA HIS A 109 -3.27 -10.38 22.91
C HIS A 109 -4.05 -9.36 22.07
N PRO A 110 -3.41 -8.79 21.03
CA PRO A 110 -4.10 -7.90 20.11
C PRO A 110 -5.23 -8.63 19.40
N HIS A 111 -6.28 -7.88 19.06
CA HIS A 111 -7.40 -8.42 18.29
C HIS A 111 -6.96 -8.74 16.87
N ARG A 112 -7.36 -9.92 16.35
CA ARG A 112 -7.10 -10.35 14.98
C ARG A 112 -8.24 -9.87 14.07
N PHE A 113 -7.90 -9.32 12.92
CA PHE A 113 -8.87 -8.85 11.92
C PHE A 113 -8.77 -9.73 10.67
N GLY A 114 -9.88 -9.89 9.94
CA GLY A 114 -9.88 -10.62 8.67
C GLY A 114 -9.63 -12.13 8.82
N LEU A 115 -10.22 -12.75 9.85
CA LEU A 115 -10.12 -14.19 10.09
C LEU A 115 -10.78 -14.96 8.94
N ASP A 116 -10.02 -15.88 8.34
CA ASP A 116 -10.56 -16.80 7.34
C ASP A 116 -11.11 -18.08 8.00
N ASN A 117 -11.72 -18.96 7.20
CA ASN A 117 -12.31 -20.20 7.73
C ASN A 117 -11.26 -21.12 8.38
N TRP A 118 -10.02 -21.10 7.86
CA TRP A 118 -8.92 -21.87 8.41
C TRP A 118 -8.53 -21.35 9.80
N ASP A 119 -8.38 -20.04 9.95
CA ASP A 119 -8.07 -19.38 11.21
C ASP A 119 -9.12 -19.67 12.28
N LEU A 120 -10.40 -19.68 11.91
CA LEU A 120 -11.48 -20.05 12.83
C LEU A 120 -11.34 -21.50 13.31
N GLN A 121 -11.03 -22.43 12.41
CA GLN A 121 -10.78 -23.84 12.77
C GLN A 121 -9.53 -23.99 13.66
N MET A 122 -8.47 -23.23 13.38
CA MET A 122 -7.25 -23.23 14.19
C MET A 122 -7.49 -22.66 15.58
N MET A 123 -8.30 -21.59 15.70
CA MET A 123 -8.69 -21.03 16.99
C MET A 123 -9.52 -22.03 17.81
N GLU A 124 -10.46 -22.76 17.20
CA GLU A 124 -11.23 -23.79 17.89
C GLU A 124 -10.35 -25.00 18.28
N ARG A 125 -9.37 -25.37 17.44
CA ARG A 125 -8.36 -26.36 17.80
C ARG A 125 -7.52 -25.90 19.00
N ASP A 126 -7.03 -24.67 18.99
CA ASP A 126 -6.22 -24.12 20.08
C ASP A 126 -7.02 -24.02 21.37
N LYS A 127 -8.28 -23.55 21.31
CA LYS A 127 -9.21 -23.55 22.44
C LYS A 127 -9.40 -24.94 23.04
N ARG A 128 -9.57 -25.97 22.20
CA ARG A 128 -9.64 -27.37 22.66
C ARG A 128 -8.34 -27.85 23.27
N LEU A 129 -7.17 -27.33 22.88
CA LEU A 129 -5.88 -27.74 23.43
C LEU A 129 -5.53 -27.02 24.73
N THR A 130 -5.64 -25.69 24.76
CA THR A 130 -5.21 -24.83 25.87
C THR A 130 -6.33 -24.47 26.84
N GLY A 131 -7.60 -24.63 26.45
CA GLY A 131 -8.76 -24.27 27.27
C GLY A 131 -9.07 -22.77 27.30
N SER A 132 -8.25 -21.94 26.65
CA SER A 132 -8.48 -20.50 26.49
C SER A 132 -8.66 -20.17 25.00
N LEU A 133 -9.47 -19.14 24.71
CA LEU A 133 -9.71 -18.64 23.36
C LEU A 133 -8.45 -18.09 22.67
N ARG A 134 -7.42 -17.69 23.43
CA ARG A 134 -6.20 -17.06 22.92
C ARG A 134 -4.90 -17.60 23.52
N GLY A 135 -4.98 -18.59 24.41
CA GLY A 135 -3.81 -19.20 25.04
C GLY A 135 -2.95 -19.95 24.03
N GLN A 136 -1.65 -19.65 24.02
CA GLN A 136 -0.64 -20.36 23.23
C GLN A 136 0.14 -21.31 24.13
N SER A 137 0.35 -22.54 23.67
CA SER A 137 1.21 -23.52 24.33
C SER A 137 2.40 -23.86 23.44
N VAL A 138 3.61 -23.76 23.98
CA VAL A 138 4.87 -24.08 23.28
C VAL A 138 5.32 -25.54 23.42
N CYS A 139 4.57 -26.37 24.15
CA CYS A 139 4.98 -27.74 24.44
C CYS A 139 4.92 -28.60 23.16
N SER A 140 6.02 -29.30 22.86
CA SER A 140 6.15 -30.20 21.72
C SER A 140 5.45 -31.55 21.91
N SER A 141 5.12 -31.93 23.15
CA SER A 141 4.43 -33.17 23.50
C SER A 141 2.93 -32.93 23.66
N ARG A 142 2.14 -33.50 22.74
CA ARG A 142 0.67 -33.55 22.80
C ARG A 142 0.25 -34.27 24.08
N LYS A 143 -0.67 -33.68 24.85
CA LYS A 143 -1.23 -34.36 26.04
C LYS A 143 -2.17 -35.47 25.58
N GLU A 144 -1.83 -36.72 25.90
CA GLU A 144 -2.57 -37.96 25.56
C GLU A 144 -4.01 -37.98 26.10
N SER A 145 -4.31 -37.15 27.09
CA SER A 145 -5.58 -37.14 27.84
C SER A 145 -6.79 -36.57 27.07
N LYS A 146 -6.73 -36.39 25.75
CA LYS A 146 -7.81 -35.79 24.94
C LYS A 146 -8.25 -36.65 23.74
N VAL A 147 -7.87 -37.93 23.70
CA VAL A 147 -8.24 -38.86 22.61
C VAL A 147 -9.63 -39.48 22.82
N THR A 148 -10.23 -39.31 24.00
CA THR A 148 -11.53 -39.91 24.36
C THR A 148 -12.60 -38.84 24.51
N ASP A 149 -13.09 -38.29 23.41
CA ASP A 149 -14.36 -37.55 23.30
C ASP A 149 -14.87 -37.59 21.85
#